data_AF-A0A841TYR3-F1
#
_entry.id   AF-A0A841TYR3-F1
#
_cell.length_a   1.000
_cell.length_b   1.000
_cell.length_c   1.000
_cell.angle_alpha   90.00
_cell.angle_beta   90.00
_cell.angle_gamma   90.00
#
_symmetry.space_group_name_H-M   'P 1'
#
loop_
_entity.id
_entity.type
_entity.pdbx_description
1 polymer ?
#
loop_
_entity_poly.entity_id
_entity_poly.type
_entity_poly.pdbx_seq_one_letter_code
_entity_poly.pdbx_strand_id
1 'polypeptide(L)'
;MIRCNLAILMAERELKMIDITEKTGIAKATIRALYHNQGKGIQFETMDTLCEFLDVSPGELFTRVEFKVDLLKVEEPEELNFKLYIEFHVGEESFTGEFLTTFYVVNGEDKLSIDMRYSKKLNEKLKSIPRIYLQYEIARLLDPMIEKIPQHKNGINAYMIVE
;
A
#
# COMPACT_ATOMS: atom_id res chain seq x y z
N MET A 1 -6.49 1.24 9.53
CA MET A 1 -6.31 1.78 8.17
C MET A 1 -7.62 1.64 7.39
N ILE A 2 -7.98 2.51 6.43
CA ILE A 2 -9.28 2.46 5.72
C ILE A 2 -9.14 1.88 4.31
N ARG A 3 -9.86 0.81 4.00
CA ARG A 3 -9.92 0.17 2.69
C ARG A 3 -11.24 0.47 1.98
N CYS A 4 -11.17 0.78 0.69
CA CYS A 4 -12.30 0.83 -0.21
C CYS A 4 -12.60 -0.57 -0.77
N ASN A 5 -13.84 -1.02 -0.63
CA ASN A 5 -14.32 -2.31 -1.10
C ASN A 5 -14.90 -2.26 -2.53
N LEU A 6 -14.73 -1.15 -3.26
CA LEU A 6 -15.34 -0.95 -4.58
C LEU A 6 -15.05 -2.10 -5.56
N ALA A 7 -13.82 -2.63 -5.58
CA ALA A 7 -13.49 -3.76 -6.44
C ALA A 7 -14.29 -5.03 -6.12
N ILE A 8 -14.55 -5.28 -4.82
CA ILE A 8 -15.32 -6.43 -4.34
C ILE A 8 -16.80 -6.23 -4.72
N LEU A 9 -17.35 -5.06 -4.35
CA LEU A 9 -18.74 -4.70 -4.62
C LEU A 9 -19.08 -4.70 -6.12
N MET A 10 -18.11 -4.36 -6.97
CA MET A 10 -18.25 -4.44 -8.42
C MET A 10 -18.22 -5.87 -8.93
N ALA A 11 -17.28 -6.70 -8.44
CA ALA A 11 -17.18 -8.09 -8.84
C ALA A 11 -18.43 -8.88 -8.47
N GLU A 12 -18.97 -8.68 -7.26
CA GLU A 12 -20.21 -9.31 -6.78
C GLU A 12 -21.44 -8.96 -7.63
N ARG A 13 -21.43 -7.78 -8.26
CA ARG A 13 -22.54 -7.26 -9.09
C ARG A 13 -22.26 -7.33 -10.59
N GLU A 14 -21.16 -7.97 -11.00
CA GLU A 14 -20.71 -8.06 -12.40
C GLU A 14 -20.54 -6.69 -13.10
N LEU A 15 -20.22 -5.64 -12.34
CA LEU A 15 -20.07 -4.27 -12.84
C LEU A 15 -18.66 -4.00 -13.35
N LYS A 16 -18.56 -3.26 -14.45
CA LYS A 16 -17.32 -2.69 -14.97
C LYS A 16 -17.18 -1.25 -14.53
N MET A 17 -15.94 -0.75 -14.46
CA MET A 17 -15.67 0.66 -14.10
C MET A 17 -16.37 1.66 -15.04
N ILE A 18 -16.55 1.26 -16.31
CA ILE A 18 -17.24 2.08 -17.30
C ILE A 18 -18.73 2.25 -16.97
N ASP A 19 -19.38 1.19 -16.47
CA ASP A 19 -20.81 1.24 -16.10
C ASP A 19 -21.06 2.26 -14.98
N ILE A 20 -20.15 2.30 -13.99
CA ILE A 20 -20.21 3.28 -12.91
C ILE A 20 -19.96 4.69 -13.45
N THR A 21 -18.92 4.86 -14.28
CA THR A 21 -18.56 6.17 -14.85
C THR A 21 -19.73 6.76 -15.65
N GLU A 22 -20.36 5.96 -16.50
CA GLU A 22 -21.47 6.40 -17.36
C GLU A 22 -22.75 6.69 -16.58
N LYS A 23 -23.06 5.89 -15.55
CA LYS A 23 -24.30 6.05 -14.78
C LYS A 23 -24.23 7.09 -13.67
N THR A 24 -23.05 7.32 -13.09
CA THR A 24 -22.87 8.23 -11.95
C THR A 24 -22.23 9.56 -12.34
N GLY A 25 -21.60 9.65 -13.51
CA GLY A 25 -20.81 10.82 -13.92
C GLY A 25 -19.48 10.98 -13.15
N ILE A 26 -19.15 10.07 -12.23
CA ILE A 26 -17.89 10.11 -11.49
C ILE A 26 -16.74 9.84 -12.45
N ALA A 27 -15.71 10.69 -12.40
CA ALA A 27 -14.54 10.58 -13.27
C ALA A 27 -13.90 9.18 -13.19
N LYS A 28 -13.58 8.58 -14.34
CA LYS A 28 -12.92 7.27 -14.45
C LYS A 28 -11.64 7.17 -13.62
N ALA A 29 -10.87 8.26 -13.52
CA ALA A 29 -9.67 8.32 -12.69
C ALA A 29 -9.96 8.11 -11.21
N THR A 30 -11.06 8.71 -10.70
CA THR A 30 -11.53 8.53 -9.32
C THR A 30 -11.97 7.09 -9.07
N ILE A 31 -12.81 6.52 -9.95
CA ILE A 31 -13.24 5.12 -9.85
C ILE A 31 -12.04 4.18 -9.85
N ARG A 32 -11.08 4.39 -10.76
CA ARG A 32 -9.85 3.59 -10.82
C ARG A 32 -9.03 3.69 -9.53
N ALA A 33 -8.88 4.89 -8.98
CA ALA A 33 -8.14 5.09 -7.73
C ALA A 33 -8.81 4.39 -6.54
N LEU A 34 -10.14 4.46 -6.44
CA LEU A 34 -10.91 3.75 -5.41
C LEU A 34 -10.84 2.23 -5.59
N TYR A 35 -11.05 1.75 -6.81
CA TYR A 35 -10.99 0.32 -7.17
C TYR A 35 -9.66 -0.31 -6.77
N HIS A 36 -8.53 0.37 -7.03
CA HIS A 36 -7.20 -0.12 -6.69
C HIS A 36 -6.71 0.29 -5.29
N ASN A 37 -7.55 0.90 -4.44
CA ASN A 37 -7.14 1.41 -3.12
C ASN A 37 -5.91 2.34 -3.18
N GLN A 38 -5.86 3.19 -4.20
CA GLN A 38 -4.82 4.19 -4.45
C GLN A 38 -5.25 5.61 -4.10
N GLY A 39 -6.53 5.81 -3.75
CA GLY A 39 -7.06 7.10 -3.32
C GLY A 39 -6.48 7.54 -1.97
N LYS A 40 -6.17 8.83 -1.83
CA LYS A 40 -5.80 9.46 -0.54
C LYS A 40 -7.01 9.90 0.29
N GLY A 41 -8.19 9.87 -0.31
CA GLY A 41 -9.45 10.30 0.26
C GLY A 41 -10.55 10.28 -0.80
N ILE A 42 -11.77 10.64 -0.39
CA ILE A 42 -12.95 10.75 -1.25
C ILE A 42 -13.77 11.96 -0.78
N GLN A 43 -14.45 12.63 -1.71
CA GLN A 43 -15.44 13.66 -1.38
C GLN A 43 -16.74 12.99 -0.91
N PHE A 44 -17.48 13.62 0.01
CA PHE A 44 -18.70 13.02 0.53
C PHE A 44 -19.76 12.83 -0.55
N GLU A 45 -19.87 13.77 -1.49
CA GLU A 45 -20.79 13.68 -2.62
C GLU A 45 -20.47 12.47 -3.51
N THR A 46 -19.17 12.19 -3.74
CA THR A 46 -18.75 11.00 -4.51
C THR A 46 -19.07 9.71 -3.75
N MET A 47 -18.86 9.69 -2.43
CA MET A 47 -19.19 8.54 -1.59
C MET A 47 -20.69 8.28 -1.59
N ASP A 48 -21.51 9.30 -1.38
CA ASP A 48 -22.96 9.23 -1.37
C ASP A 48 -23.50 8.71 -2.70
N THR A 49 -23.02 9.28 -3.82
CA THR A 49 -23.37 8.82 -5.17
C THR A 49 -23.03 7.34 -5.40
N LEU A 50 -21.87 6.87 -4.92
CA LEU A 50 -21.49 5.46 -5.03
C LEU A 50 -22.34 4.56 -4.12
N CYS A 51 -22.65 5.02 -2.91
CA CYS A 51 -23.53 4.31 -1.97
C CYS A 51 -24.94 4.14 -2.55
N GLU A 52 -25.51 5.19 -3.11
CA GLU A 52 -26.82 5.13 -3.78
C GLU A 52 -26.78 4.22 -5.02
N PHE A 53 -25.77 4.38 -5.89
CA PHE A 53 -25.65 3.59 -7.11
C PHE A 53 -25.48 2.09 -6.84
N LEU A 54 -24.72 1.73 -5.80
CA LEU A 54 -24.44 0.33 -5.44
C LEU A 54 -25.48 -0.24 -4.46
N ASP A 55 -26.36 0.59 -3.90
CA ASP A 55 -27.27 0.24 -2.80
C ASP A 55 -26.51 -0.33 -1.60
N VAL A 56 -25.58 0.45 -1.05
CA VAL A 56 -24.75 0.08 0.11
C VAL A 56 -24.55 1.23 1.08
N SER A 57 -24.30 0.91 2.35
CA SER A 57 -23.87 1.89 3.34
C SER A 57 -22.39 2.30 3.17
N PRO A 58 -21.97 3.45 3.74
CA PRO A 58 -20.56 3.82 3.78
C PRO A 58 -19.66 2.79 4.46
N GLY A 59 -20.18 2.03 5.44
CA GLY A 59 -19.43 0.98 6.14
C GLY A 59 -19.20 -0.28 5.29
N GLU A 60 -20.05 -0.52 4.31
CA GLU A 60 -19.86 -1.59 3.32
C GLU A 60 -18.90 -1.14 2.22
N LEU A 61 -18.98 0.14 1.79
CA LEU A 61 -18.06 0.71 0.80
C LEU A 61 -16.64 0.92 1.37
N PHE A 62 -16.53 1.33 2.63
CA PHE A 62 -15.26 1.59 3.31
C PHE A 62 -15.17 0.85 4.65
N THR A 63 -14.16 0.00 4.77
CA THR A 63 -13.94 -0.82 5.97
C THR A 63 -12.62 -0.49 6.63
N ARG A 64 -12.56 -0.66 7.95
CA ARG A 64 -11.30 -0.60 8.67
C ARG A 64 -10.57 -1.93 8.50
N VAL A 65 -9.31 -1.85 8.08
CA VAL A 65 -8.37 -2.97 8.04
C VAL A 65 -7.32 -2.77 9.12
N GLU A 66 -7.05 -3.84 9.85
CA GLU A 66 -5.93 -3.95 10.78
C GLU A 66 -4.71 -4.45 10.02
N PHE A 67 -3.70 -3.58 9.95
CA PHE A 67 -2.44 -3.89 9.30
C PHE A 67 -1.31 -3.28 10.13
N LYS A 68 -0.29 -4.10 10.42
CA LYS A 68 0.96 -3.66 11.03
C LYS A 68 2.11 -4.50 10.49
N VAL A 69 3.30 -3.95 10.59
CA VAL A 69 4.53 -4.66 10.26
C VAL A 69 5.47 -4.62 11.46
N ASP A 70 6.11 -5.74 11.72
CA ASP A 70 7.08 -5.91 12.78
C ASP A 70 8.42 -6.37 12.18
N LEU A 71 9.50 -5.71 12.57
CA LEU A 71 10.84 -6.09 12.14
C LEU A 71 11.32 -7.25 13.02
N LEU A 72 11.54 -8.41 12.41
CA LEU A 72 12.03 -9.60 13.10
C LEU A 72 13.55 -9.61 13.21
N LYS A 73 14.23 -9.27 12.10
CA LYS A 73 15.69 -9.32 12.02
C LYS A 73 16.20 -8.40 10.91
N VAL A 74 17.38 -7.83 11.15
CA VAL A 74 18.20 -7.15 10.15
C VAL A 74 19.50 -7.93 9.97
N GLU A 75 19.89 -8.16 8.73
CA GLU A 75 21.23 -8.58 8.35
C GLU A 75 21.87 -7.47 7.51
N GLU A 76 23.15 -7.17 7.80
CA GLU A 76 23.94 -6.15 7.12
C GLU A 76 25.02 -6.86 6.27
N PRO A 77 24.66 -7.38 5.08
CA PRO A 77 25.63 -8.10 4.24
C PRO A 77 26.80 -7.24 3.77
N GLU A 78 26.58 -5.94 3.48
CA GLU A 78 27.59 -4.98 2.99
C GLU A 78 27.21 -3.55 3.41
N GLU A 79 28.17 -2.61 3.40
CA GLU A 79 27.88 -1.18 3.66
C GLU A 79 26.73 -0.70 2.77
N LEU A 80 25.64 -0.25 3.39
CA LEU A 80 24.43 0.27 2.73
C LEU A 80 23.51 -0.76 2.06
N ASN A 81 23.75 -2.06 2.19
CA ASN A 81 22.78 -3.08 1.76
C ASN A 81 22.24 -3.81 2.99
N PHE A 82 20.93 -3.79 3.19
CA PHE A 82 20.30 -4.48 4.33
C PHE A 82 19.33 -5.53 3.84
N LYS A 83 19.34 -6.65 4.54
CA LYS A 83 18.36 -7.72 4.40
C LYS A 83 17.44 -7.72 5.62
N LEU A 84 16.16 -7.44 5.40
CA LEU A 84 15.16 -7.34 6.46
C LEU A 84 14.26 -8.56 6.45
N TYR A 85 14.00 -9.07 7.63
CA TYR A 85 12.99 -10.08 7.87
C TYR A 85 11.83 -9.39 8.58
N ILE A 86 10.68 -9.34 7.93
CA ILE A 86 9.52 -8.58 8.40
C ILE A 86 8.35 -9.54 8.59
N GLU A 87 7.64 -9.41 9.70
CA GLU A 87 6.33 -10.02 9.92
C GLU A 87 5.23 -9.01 9.57
N PHE A 88 4.33 -9.43 8.68
CA PHE A 88 3.13 -8.71 8.27
C PHE A 88 1.95 -9.26 9.05
N HIS A 89 1.26 -8.42 9.79
CA HIS A 89 0.00 -8.78 10.42
C HIS A 89 -1.14 -8.15 9.63
N VAL A 90 -2.06 -8.98 9.14
CA VAL A 90 -3.23 -8.56 8.35
C VAL A 90 -4.46 -9.18 8.99
N GLY A 91 -5.20 -8.38 9.77
CA GLY A 91 -6.22 -8.92 10.66
C GLY A 91 -5.63 -9.92 11.65
N GLU A 92 -6.21 -11.13 11.72
CA GLU A 92 -5.77 -12.21 12.60
C GLU A 92 -4.63 -13.07 12.02
N GLU A 93 -4.26 -12.85 10.75
CA GLU A 93 -3.21 -13.63 10.10
C GLU A 93 -1.86 -12.92 10.15
N SER A 94 -0.78 -13.69 10.29
CA SER A 94 0.58 -13.20 10.11
C SER A 94 1.34 -13.93 9.00
N PHE A 95 2.28 -13.21 8.39
CA PHE A 95 3.08 -13.71 7.29
C PHE A 95 4.49 -13.14 7.38
N THR A 96 5.49 -13.94 7.04
CA THR A 96 6.87 -13.47 6.96
C THR A 96 7.24 -13.12 5.52
N GLY A 97 8.07 -12.10 5.38
CA GLY A 97 8.67 -11.68 4.12
C GLY A 97 10.14 -11.30 4.31
N GLU A 98 10.90 -11.46 3.23
CA GLU A 98 12.30 -11.07 3.13
C GLU A 98 12.42 -9.85 2.22
N PHE A 99 13.15 -8.83 2.64
CA PHE A 99 13.33 -7.58 1.92
C PHE A 99 14.81 -7.37 1.70
N LEU A 100 15.20 -7.17 0.46
CA LEU A 100 16.53 -6.72 0.10
C LEU A 100 16.44 -5.22 -0.20
N THR A 101 17.20 -4.44 0.54
CA THR A 101 17.28 -3.00 0.32
C THR A 101 18.58 -2.69 -0.38
N THR A 102 18.49 -1.89 -1.45
CA THR A 102 19.65 -1.43 -2.22
C THR A 102 19.63 0.09 -2.24
N PHE A 103 20.68 0.70 -1.71
CA PHE A 103 20.85 2.15 -1.75
C PHE A 103 21.68 2.56 -2.99
N TYR A 104 21.25 3.62 -3.66
CA TYR A 104 21.93 4.13 -4.86
C TYR A 104 21.63 5.61 -5.07
N VAL A 105 22.55 6.33 -5.71
CA VAL A 105 22.40 7.77 -6.00
C VAL A 105 21.96 7.96 -7.44
N VAL A 106 20.91 8.75 -7.67
CA VAL A 106 20.44 9.13 -9.01
C VAL A 106 20.37 10.65 -9.10
N ASN A 107 21.13 11.25 -10.02
CA ASN A 107 21.18 12.70 -10.22
C ASN A 107 21.55 13.50 -8.94
N GLY A 108 22.36 12.93 -8.05
CA GLY A 108 22.72 13.55 -6.78
C GLY A 108 21.63 13.47 -5.71
N GLU A 109 20.52 12.77 -5.98
CA GLU A 109 19.52 12.40 -4.98
C GLU A 109 19.73 10.95 -4.55
N ASP A 110 19.78 10.73 -3.25
CA ASP A 110 19.88 9.38 -2.71
C ASP A 110 18.53 8.69 -2.77
N LYS A 111 18.56 7.48 -3.33
CA LYS A 111 17.40 6.63 -3.52
C LYS A 111 17.62 5.31 -2.82
N LEU A 112 16.52 4.81 -2.27
CA LEU A 112 16.43 3.49 -1.70
C LEU A 112 15.49 2.66 -2.55
N SER A 113 16.02 1.59 -3.15
CA SER A 113 15.21 0.52 -3.75
C SER A 113 14.97 -0.55 -2.70
N ILE A 114 13.76 -1.11 -2.69
CA ILE A 114 13.37 -2.17 -1.78
C ILE A 114 12.78 -3.29 -2.62
N ASP A 115 13.57 -4.34 -2.80
CA ASP A 115 13.15 -5.57 -3.47
C ASP A 115 12.55 -6.52 -2.44
N MET A 116 11.32 -6.96 -2.69
CA MET A 116 10.53 -7.73 -1.74
C MET A 116 10.34 -9.17 -2.22
N ARG A 117 10.76 -10.14 -1.40
CA ARG A 117 10.49 -11.58 -1.61
C ARG A 117 9.52 -12.08 -0.56
N TYR A 118 8.33 -12.49 -1.00
CA TYR A 118 7.28 -12.96 -0.12
C TYR A 118 6.43 -14.06 -0.77
N SER A 119 5.68 -14.78 0.07
CA SER A 119 4.78 -15.84 -0.39
C SER A 119 3.63 -15.30 -1.25
N LYS A 120 3.12 -16.13 -2.16
CA LYS A 120 1.91 -15.82 -2.95
C LYS A 120 0.72 -15.42 -2.05
N LYS A 121 0.58 -16.10 -0.90
CA LYS A 121 -0.49 -15.81 0.07
C LYS A 121 -0.36 -14.40 0.66
N LEU A 122 0.86 -13.97 1.02
CA LEU A 122 1.09 -12.59 1.46
C LEU A 122 0.81 -11.59 0.34
N ASN A 123 1.17 -11.89 -0.92
CA ASN A 123 0.85 -11.02 -2.06
C ASN A 123 -0.66 -10.76 -2.19
N GLU A 124 -1.46 -11.81 -2.14
CA GLU A 124 -2.92 -11.71 -2.23
C GLU A 124 -3.49 -10.86 -1.08
N LYS A 125 -2.93 -10.99 0.13
CA LYS A 125 -3.32 -10.15 1.27
C LYS A 125 -2.92 -8.69 1.08
N LEU A 126 -1.68 -8.42 0.66
CA LEU A 126 -1.19 -7.05 0.46
C LEU A 126 -1.96 -6.31 -0.64
N LYS A 127 -2.44 -7.00 -1.69
CA LYS A 127 -3.32 -6.40 -2.73
C LYS A 127 -4.63 -5.84 -2.16
N SER A 128 -5.10 -6.39 -1.06
CA SER A 128 -6.31 -5.89 -0.37
C SER A 128 -6.04 -4.68 0.51
N ILE A 129 -4.77 -4.33 0.74
CA ILE A 129 -4.38 -3.22 1.61
C ILE A 129 -4.06 -1.99 0.75
N PRO A 130 -4.59 -0.81 1.10
CA PRO A 130 -4.20 0.42 0.41
C PRO A 130 -2.69 0.66 0.43
N ARG A 131 -2.12 0.89 -0.76
CA ARG A 131 -0.65 0.95 -0.94
C ARG A 131 0.01 2.03 -0.08
N ILE A 132 -0.69 3.13 0.19
CA ILE A 132 -0.20 4.22 1.04
C ILE A 132 0.16 3.74 2.46
N TYR A 133 -0.59 2.76 2.97
CA TYR A 133 -0.37 2.24 4.31
C TYR A 133 0.80 1.27 4.37
N LEU A 134 0.98 0.44 3.34
CA LEU A 134 2.18 -0.39 3.21
C LEU A 134 3.43 0.49 3.12
N GLN A 135 3.38 1.56 2.32
CA GLN A 135 4.48 2.51 2.21
C GLN A 135 4.81 3.18 3.55
N TYR A 136 3.79 3.64 4.26
CA TYR A 136 3.96 4.27 5.58
C TYR A 136 4.62 3.32 6.59
N GLU A 137 4.11 2.09 6.69
CA GLU A 137 4.61 1.09 7.64
C GLU A 137 6.05 0.65 7.33
N ILE A 138 6.38 0.46 6.05
CA ILE A 138 7.76 0.11 5.66
C ILE A 138 8.71 1.29 5.85
N ALA A 139 8.30 2.52 5.51
CA ALA A 139 9.11 3.72 5.79
C ALA A 139 9.44 3.84 7.29
N ARG A 140 8.42 3.70 8.15
CA ARG A 140 8.58 3.69 9.61
C ARG A 140 9.60 2.65 10.10
N LEU A 141 9.63 1.47 9.50
CA LEU A 141 10.63 0.44 9.85
C LEU A 141 12.05 0.81 9.41
N LEU A 142 12.19 1.52 8.30
CA LEU A 142 13.46 1.87 7.70
C LEU A 142 14.09 3.13 8.29
N ASP A 143 13.28 4.04 8.86
CA ASP A 143 13.76 5.31 9.41
C ASP A 143 15.00 5.15 10.32
N PRO A 144 15.04 4.23 11.31
CA PRO A 144 16.22 4.07 12.18
C PRO A 144 17.45 3.52 11.47
N MET A 145 17.27 2.87 10.32
CA MET A 145 18.36 2.30 9.51
C MET A 145 18.96 3.38 8.61
N ILE A 146 18.09 4.20 8.02
CA ILE A 146 18.45 5.36 7.22
C ILE A 146 19.29 6.35 8.04
N GLU A 147 18.92 6.62 9.29
CA GLU A 147 19.67 7.53 10.18
C GLU A 147 21.11 7.08 10.45
N LYS A 148 21.40 5.78 10.35
CA LYS A 148 22.76 5.25 10.57
C LYS A 148 23.67 5.41 9.36
N ILE A 149 23.14 5.81 8.21
CA ILE A 149 23.91 5.96 6.99
C ILE A 149 24.74 7.26 7.08
N PRO A 150 26.08 7.19 7.13
CA PRO A 150 26.95 8.33 7.48
C PRO A 150 26.83 9.55 6.54
N GLN A 151 26.32 9.35 5.33
CA GLN A 151 26.33 10.35 4.26
C GLN A 151 25.10 11.28 4.29
N HIS A 152 24.21 11.15 5.28
CA HIS A 152 22.86 11.71 5.21
C HIS A 152 22.48 12.67 6.34
N LYS A 153 22.39 13.97 6.00
CA LYS A 153 21.73 15.01 6.83
C LYS A 153 20.44 15.59 6.22
N ASN A 154 20.09 15.23 4.97
CA ASN A 154 19.03 15.92 4.19
C ASN A 154 17.85 15.04 3.71
N GLY A 155 17.58 13.92 4.40
CA GLY A 155 16.38 13.09 4.15
C GLY A 155 16.47 12.18 2.92
N ILE A 156 16.13 10.90 3.06
CA ILE A 156 16.08 9.93 1.97
C ILE A 156 14.62 9.77 1.53
N ASN A 157 14.33 9.94 0.24
CA ASN A 157 13.05 9.53 -0.32
C ASN A 157 13.10 8.02 -0.60
N ALA A 158 12.56 7.22 0.30
CA ALA A 158 12.42 5.78 0.10
C ALA A 158 11.31 5.49 -0.91
N TYR A 159 11.66 4.89 -2.05
CA TYR A 159 10.70 4.48 -3.07
C TYR A 159 10.57 2.97 -3.02
N MET A 160 9.42 2.48 -2.55
CA MET A 160 9.10 1.06 -2.63
C MET A 160 8.75 0.72 -4.09
N ILE A 161 9.72 0.17 -4.80
CA ILE A 161 9.53 -0.48 -6.09
C ILE A 161 9.03 -1.89 -5.80
N VAL A 162 7.71 -2.08 -5.82
CA VAL A 162 7.12 -3.42 -5.81
C VAL A 162 7.01 -3.85 -7.27
N GLU A 163 7.94 -4.68 -7.74
CA GLU A 163 7.80 -5.42 -9.00
C GLU A 163 6.91 -6.67 -8.82
#